data_AF-A0A9E1Y6U0-F1
#
_entry.id   AF-A0A9E1Y6U0-F1
#
_cell.length_a   1.000
_cell.length_b   1.000
_cell.length_c   1.000
_cell.angle_alpha   90.00
_cell.angle_beta   90.00
_cell.angle_gamma   90.00
#
_symmetry.space_group_name_H-M   'P 1'
#
loop_
_entity.id
_entity.type
_entity.pdbx_description
1 polymer ?
#
loop_
_entity_poly.entity_id
_entity_poly.type
_entity_poly.pdbx_seq_one_letter_code
_entity_poly.pdbx_strand_id
1 'polypeptide(L)'
;MSDLLKRLLIGGAIGLASAILIGWGSYEIPFIKNLLDGYEFLSYDSRMRARTAGVEQMSIDDVVIVDIDNTSVAPTEEGGLGHYFDWPQAYHGRLINTVSSGNPDALIFDIIFDKENSFNYDLVNALTNENAPTNDALAEVTGQFLQSNDPGLFVEATYKSQKAYHALVFEEEDTLNFLYKMDNE
;
A
#
# COMPACT_ATOMS: atom_id res chain seq x y z
N MET A 1 30.85 -14.23 -47.96
CA MET A 1 30.67 -13.30 -46.82
C MET A 1 31.86 -12.34 -46.80
N SER A 2 31.63 -11.02 -46.82
CA SER A 2 32.72 -10.03 -46.82
C SER A 2 33.45 -10.01 -45.48
N ASP A 3 34.74 -9.66 -45.51
CA ASP A 3 35.58 -9.62 -44.29
C ASP A 3 35.06 -8.62 -43.25
N LEU A 4 34.46 -7.52 -43.72
CA LEU A 4 33.81 -6.52 -42.88
C LEU A 4 32.60 -7.08 -42.12
N LEU A 5 31.74 -7.86 -42.80
CA LEU A 5 30.57 -8.47 -42.17
C LEU A 5 30.97 -9.49 -41.09
N LYS A 6 32.04 -10.27 -41.33
CA LYS A 6 32.58 -11.21 -40.33
C LYS A 6 33.05 -10.50 -39.06
N ARG A 7 33.83 -9.42 -39.22
CA ARG A 7 34.35 -8.64 -38.07
C ARG A 7 33.23 -7.99 -37.28
N LEU A 8 32.21 -7.48 -37.96
CA LEU A 8 31.05 -6.86 -37.32
C LEU A 8 30.23 -7.88 -36.52
N LEU A 9 30.01 -9.07 -37.08
CA LEU A 9 29.30 -10.16 -36.37
C LEU A 9 30.09 -10.67 -35.16
N ILE A 10 31.41 -10.82 -35.28
CA ILE A 10 32.26 -11.24 -34.17
C ILE A 10 32.27 -10.17 -33.06
N GLY A 11 32.43 -8.89 -33.41
CA GLY A 11 32.38 -7.79 -32.46
C GLY A 11 31.03 -7.70 -31.74
N GLY A 12 29.93 -7.81 -32.50
CA GLY A 12 28.58 -7.83 -31.94
C GLY A 12 28.35 -9.03 -31.00
N ALA A 13 28.82 -10.22 -31.38
CA ALA A 13 28.69 -11.41 -30.55
C ALA A 13 29.51 -11.30 -29.24
N ILE A 14 30.73 -10.75 -29.30
CA ILE A 14 31.56 -10.51 -28.12
C ILE A 14 30.89 -9.48 -27.20
N GLY A 15 30.35 -8.39 -27.76
CA GLY A 15 29.65 -7.37 -27.00
C GLY A 15 28.41 -7.94 -26.30
N LEU A 16 27.60 -8.72 -27.01
CA LEU A 16 26.43 -9.38 -26.46
C LEU A 16 26.80 -10.38 -25.35
N ALA A 17 27.79 -11.24 -25.59
CA ALA A 17 28.26 -12.20 -24.59
C ALA A 17 28.79 -11.50 -23.33
N SER A 18 29.54 -10.41 -23.50
CA SER A 18 30.06 -9.61 -22.39
C SER A 18 28.93 -8.93 -21.61
N ALA A 19 27.93 -8.37 -22.29
CA ALA A 19 26.77 -7.76 -21.64
C ALA A 19 25.96 -8.78 -20.82
N ILE A 20 25.74 -9.98 -21.36
CA ILE A 20 25.07 -11.06 -20.63
C ILE A 20 25.88 -11.48 -19.41
N LEU A 21 27.19 -11.66 -19.56
CA LEU A 21 28.07 -12.06 -18.45
C LEU A 21 28.11 -11.00 -17.34
N ILE A 22 28.22 -9.72 -17.70
CA ILE A 22 28.24 -8.62 -16.74
C ILE A 22 26.88 -8.46 -16.08
N GLY A 23 25.79 -8.48 -16.84
CA GLY A 23 24.43 -8.38 -16.32
C GLY A 23 24.15 -9.53 -15.34
N TRP A 24 24.37 -10.77 -15.76
CA TRP A 24 24.20 -11.95 -14.92
C TRP A 24 25.09 -11.90 -13.67
N GLY A 25 26.37 -11.57 -13.83
CA GLY A 25 27.29 -11.44 -12.71
C GLY A 25 26.92 -10.33 -11.73
N SER A 26 26.33 -9.23 -12.20
CA SER A 26 25.89 -8.12 -11.35
C SER A 26 24.68 -8.45 -10.47
N TYR A 27 23.82 -9.37 -10.91
CA TYR A 27 22.65 -9.81 -10.14
C TYR A 27 22.92 -11.03 -9.27
N GLU A 28 23.68 -12.02 -9.77
CA GLU A 28 23.86 -13.30 -9.06
C GLU A 28 25.02 -13.31 -8.07
N ILE A 29 26.03 -12.46 -8.24
CA ILE A 29 27.18 -12.41 -7.33
C ILE A 29 26.82 -11.46 -6.18
N PRO A 30 26.58 -11.97 -4.94
CA PRO A 30 25.99 -11.14 -3.87
C PRO A 30 26.85 -9.94 -3.51
N PHE A 31 28.17 -10.08 -3.53
CA PHE A 31 29.09 -8.97 -3.26
C PHE A 31 28.99 -7.83 -4.28
N ILE A 32 28.87 -8.16 -5.58
CA ILE A 32 28.78 -7.15 -6.64
C ILE A 32 27.43 -6.46 -6.60
N LYS A 33 26.35 -7.23 -6.43
CA LYS A 33 24.99 -6.70 -6.24
C LYS A 33 24.95 -5.70 -5.08
N ASN A 34 25.41 -6.12 -3.90
CA ASN A 34 25.39 -5.27 -2.70
C ASN A 34 26.22 -3.99 -2.87
N LEU A 35 27.35 -4.05 -3.58
CA LEU A 35 28.17 -2.88 -3.87
C LEU A 35 27.44 -1.89 -4.80
N LEU A 36 26.84 -2.38 -5.88
CA LEU A 36 26.13 -1.56 -6.87
C LEU A 36 24.86 -0.96 -6.27
N ASP A 37 24.05 -1.78 -5.59
CA ASP A 37 22.84 -1.34 -4.89
C ASP A 37 23.19 -0.27 -3.83
N GLY A 38 24.24 -0.50 -3.04
CA GLY A 38 24.69 0.47 -2.04
C GLY A 38 25.06 1.82 -2.66
N TYR A 39 25.78 1.83 -3.78
CA TYR A 39 26.08 3.06 -4.50
C TYR A 39 24.82 3.71 -5.07
N GLU A 40 23.92 2.93 -5.66
CA GLU A 40 22.66 3.42 -6.19
C GLU A 40 21.83 4.10 -5.10
N PHE A 41 21.63 3.44 -3.95
CA PHE A 41 20.86 3.96 -2.83
C PHE A 41 21.48 5.25 -2.25
N LEU A 42 22.80 5.28 -2.05
CA LEU A 42 23.50 6.48 -1.59
C LEU A 42 23.37 7.64 -2.60
N SER A 43 23.50 7.34 -3.90
CA SER A 43 23.35 8.34 -4.95
C SER A 43 21.91 8.84 -5.06
N TYR A 44 20.92 7.97 -4.84
CA TYR A 44 19.51 8.30 -4.86
C TYR A 44 19.16 9.22 -3.68
N ASP A 45 19.53 8.84 -2.46
CA ASP A 45 19.32 9.66 -1.26
C ASP A 45 19.99 11.03 -1.38
N SER A 46 21.24 11.06 -1.84
CA SER A 46 21.96 12.33 -2.08
C SER A 46 21.24 13.23 -3.09
N ARG A 47 20.68 12.66 -4.17
CA ARG A 47 19.90 13.40 -5.16
C ARG A 47 18.57 13.90 -4.58
N MET A 48 17.90 13.13 -3.73
CA MET A 48 16.67 13.56 -3.06
C MET A 48 16.96 14.71 -2.09
N ARG A 49 17.99 14.57 -1.24
CA ARG A 49 18.43 15.64 -0.33
C ARG A 49 18.83 16.90 -1.07
N ALA A 50 19.55 16.78 -2.19
CA ALA A 50 19.92 17.94 -3.00
C ALA A 50 18.70 18.67 -3.60
N ARG A 51 17.64 17.93 -3.97
CA ARG A 51 16.38 18.51 -4.45
C ARG A 51 15.62 19.25 -3.36
N THR A 52 15.76 18.84 -2.09
CA THR A 52 15.04 19.44 -0.96
C THR A 52 15.87 20.41 -0.12
N ALA A 53 17.18 20.52 -0.35
CA ALA A 53 18.10 21.33 0.47
C ALA A 53 17.76 22.83 0.56
N GLY A 54 17.04 23.37 -0.42
CA GLY A 54 16.60 24.77 -0.45
C GLY A 54 15.13 24.97 -0.10
N VAL A 55 14.42 23.92 0.29
CA VAL A 55 13.00 23.99 0.68
C VAL A 55 12.93 24.32 2.16
N GLU A 56 12.19 25.38 2.51
CA GLU A 56 12.00 25.78 3.89
C GLU A 56 11.14 24.76 4.65
N GLN A 57 11.47 24.51 5.91
CA GLN A 57 10.74 23.52 6.71
C GLN A 57 9.30 24.01 6.94
N MET A 58 8.31 23.14 6.72
CA MET A 58 6.88 23.46 6.72
C MET A 58 6.40 24.40 5.60
N SER A 59 7.18 24.60 4.52
CA SER A 59 6.75 25.41 3.37
C SER A 59 5.88 24.67 2.36
N ILE A 60 5.42 23.46 2.69
CA ILE A 60 4.60 22.65 1.80
C ILE A 60 3.14 22.93 2.14
N ASP A 61 2.52 23.82 1.36
CA ASP A 61 1.11 24.20 1.53
C ASP A 61 0.14 23.19 0.90
N ASP A 62 0.64 22.28 0.06
CA ASP A 62 -0.15 21.35 -0.76
C ASP A 62 -0.38 19.98 -0.10
N VAL A 63 0.15 19.76 1.11
CA VAL A 63 0.00 18.48 1.84
C VAL A 63 -1.09 18.61 2.90
N VAL A 64 -2.10 17.76 2.78
CA VAL A 64 -3.15 17.60 3.79
C VAL A 64 -2.85 16.37 4.62
N ILE A 65 -2.72 16.56 5.94
CA ILE A 65 -2.58 15.46 6.89
C ILE A 65 -3.95 15.21 7.54
N VAL A 66 -4.44 13.98 7.43
CA VAL A 66 -5.63 13.52 8.14
C VAL A 66 -5.16 12.66 9.30
N ASP A 67 -5.22 13.23 10.50
CA ASP A 67 -4.72 12.61 11.73
C ASP A 67 -5.80 11.80 12.45
N ILE A 68 -5.37 10.78 13.20
CA ILE A 68 -6.22 10.01 14.12
C ILE A 68 -6.00 10.59 15.52
N ASP A 69 -6.87 11.51 15.91
CA ASP A 69 -6.76 12.18 17.19
C ASP A 69 -7.46 11.40 18.33
N ASN A 70 -7.31 11.90 19.56
CA ASN A 70 -7.95 11.32 20.74
C ASN A 70 -9.49 11.29 20.62
N THR A 71 -10.09 12.22 19.87
CA THR A 71 -11.52 12.24 19.59
C THR A 71 -11.93 11.07 18.70
N SER A 72 -11.10 10.76 17.71
CA SER A 72 -11.32 9.68 16.76
C SER A 72 -11.34 8.33 17.46
N VAL A 73 -10.43 8.11 18.42
CA VAL A 73 -10.34 6.85 19.18
C VAL A 73 -11.16 6.83 20.48
N ALA A 74 -11.95 7.87 20.74
CA ALA A 74 -12.84 7.91 21.90
C ALA A 74 -13.89 6.79 21.84
N PRO A 75 -14.50 6.41 22.98
CA PRO A 75 -15.59 5.44 22.99
C PRO A 75 -16.72 5.83 22.03
N THR A 76 -17.37 4.82 21.43
CA THR A 76 -18.50 5.04 20.51
C THR A 76 -19.68 5.73 21.17
N GLU A 77 -19.86 5.55 22.49
CA GLU A 77 -20.86 6.24 23.31
C GLU A 77 -20.62 7.77 23.40
N GLU A 78 -19.35 8.20 23.23
CA GLU A 78 -18.93 9.61 23.24
C GLU A 78 -18.82 10.20 21.82
N GLY A 79 -19.17 9.43 20.79
CA GLY A 79 -19.12 9.84 19.39
C GLY A 79 -17.80 9.56 18.67
N GLY A 80 -16.86 8.85 19.32
CA GLY A 80 -15.65 8.34 18.66
C GLY A 80 -15.90 7.02 17.91
N LEU A 81 -14.83 6.47 17.32
CA LEU A 81 -14.86 5.21 16.58
C LEU A 81 -14.32 4.03 17.41
N GLY A 82 -13.87 4.26 18.65
CA GLY A 82 -13.24 3.25 19.49
C GLY A 82 -11.79 2.96 19.07
N HIS A 83 -11.27 1.79 19.45
CA HIS A 83 -9.88 1.44 19.17
C HIS A 83 -9.61 1.32 17.67
N TYR A 84 -8.58 2.04 17.21
CA TYR A 84 -8.20 2.12 15.80
C TYR A 84 -8.09 0.76 15.09
N PHE A 85 -7.41 -0.21 15.73
CA PHE A 85 -7.18 -1.53 15.14
C PHE A 85 -8.47 -2.37 14.99
N ASP A 86 -9.56 -1.98 15.65
CA ASP A 86 -10.88 -2.62 15.54
C ASP A 86 -11.77 -1.95 14.48
N TRP A 87 -11.31 -0.86 13.85
CA TRP A 87 -12.12 -0.16 12.85
C TRP A 87 -12.29 -1.02 11.59
N PRO A 88 -13.52 -1.21 11.10
CA PRO A 88 -13.76 -1.80 9.80
C PRO A 88 -12.95 -1.09 8.70
N GLN A 89 -12.31 -1.85 7.80
CA GLN A 89 -11.50 -1.24 6.73
C GLN A 89 -12.37 -0.38 5.78
N ALA A 90 -13.68 -0.62 5.76
CA ALA A 90 -14.67 0.23 5.10
C ALA A 90 -14.57 1.72 5.50
N TYR A 91 -14.15 2.07 6.72
CA TYR A 91 -13.90 3.47 7.10
C TYR A 91 -12.76 4.09 6.29
N HIS A 92 -11.68 3.34 6.10
CA HIS A 92 -10.55 3.76 5.26
C HIS A 92 -10.94 3.83 3.78
N GLY A 93 -11.77 2.91 3.29
CA GLY A 93 -12.32 2.98 1.94
C GLY A 93 -13.16 4.25 1.71
N ARG A 94 -13.97 4.66 2.69
CA ARG A 94 -14.71 5.93 2.65
C ARG A 94 -13.79 7.15 2.70
N LEU A 95 -12.72 7.09 3.50
CA LEU A 95 -11.71 8.14 3.53
C LEU A 95 -11.07 8.31 2.14
N ILE A 96 -10.67 7.20 1.49
CA ILE A 96 -10.13 7.23 0.12
C ILE A 96 -11.13 7.89 -0.83
N ASN A 97 -12.38 7.43 -0.87
CA ASN A 97 -13.40 8.01 -1.76
C ASN A 97 -13.62 9.51 -1.52
N THR A 98 -13.63 9.93 -0.26
CA THR A 98 -13.84 11.32 0.13
C THR A 98 -12.65 12.19 -0.28
N VAL A 99 -11.44 11.79 0.06
CA VAL A 99 -10.22 12.55 -0.25
C VAL A 99 -9.96 12.56 -1.75
N SER A 100 -10.19 11.43 -2.44
CA SER A 100 -10.06 11.33 -3.90
C SER A 100 -11.00 12.27 -4.66
N SER A 101 -12.13 12.68 -4.07
CA SER A 101 -13.01 13.69 -4.68
C SER A 101 -12.34 15.07 -4.83
N GLY A 102 -11.33 15.35 -4.01
CA GLY A 102 -10.45 16.52 -4.12
C GLY A 102 -9.36 16.39 -5.19
N ASN A 103 -9.30 15.26 -5.90
CA ASN A 103 -8.29 14.94 -6.92
C ASN A 103 -6.84 15.18 -6.46
N PRO A 104 -6.40 14.61 -5.32
CA PRO A 104 -5.03 14.74 -4.85
C PRO A 104 -4.07 14.10 -5.85
N ASP A 105 -2.78 14.48 -5.83
CA ASP A 105 -1.76 13.80 -6.63
C ASP A 105 -1.41 12.41 -6.08
N ALA A 106 -1.46 12.24 -4.76
CA ALA A 106 -1.26 10.98 -4.07
C ALA A 106 -2.02 10.96 -2.74
N LEU A 107 -2.42 9.77 -2.30
CA LEU A 107 -2.98 9.49 -0.97
C LEU A 107 -2.14 8.37 -0.36
N ILE A 108 -1.56 8.61 0.80
CA ILE A 108 -0.64 7.69 1.47
C ILE A 108 -1.17 7.42 2.88
N PHE A 109 -1.16 6.15 3.28
CA PHE A 109 -1.47 5.75 4.65
C PHE A 109 -0.17 5.55 5.43
N ASP A 110 -0.05 6.24 6.56
CA ASP A 110 0.95 5.92 7.61
C ASP A 110 0.35 4.94 8.62
N ILE A 111 -0.22 3.86 8.09
CA ILE A 111 -0.84 2.82 8.90
C ILE A 111 -0.58 1.46 8.29
N ILE A 112 -0.23 0.50 9.14
CA ILE A 112 -0.15 -0.92 8.79
C ILE A 112 -1.54 -1.53 8.98
N PHE A 113 -2.08 -2.12 7.92
CA PHE A 113 -3.37 -2.79 7.96
C PHE A 113 -3.17 -4.28 8.19
N ASP A 114 -3.65 -4.78 9.32
CA ASP A 114 -3.82 -6.21 9.54
C ASP A 114 -5.00 -6.76 8.72
N LYS A 115 -5.04 -8.08 8.57
CA LYS A 115 -6.18 -8.75 7.96
C LYS A 115 -7.45 -8.46 8.75
N GLU A 116 -8.44 -7.86 8.09
CA GLU A 116 -9.74 -7.56 8.70
C GLU A 116 -10.47 -8.84 9.15
N ASN A 117 -11.10 -8.77 10.32
CA ASN A 117 -12.04 -9.78 10.77
C ASN A 117 -13.44 -9.52 10.17
N SER A 118 -13.70 -10.08 8.99
CA SER A 118 -14.97 -9.92 8.27
C SER A 118 -16.12 -10.80 8.79
N PHE A 119 -15.92 -11.60 9.85
CA PHE A 119 -16.89 -12.64 10.26
C PHE A 119 -18.31 -12.12 10.46
N ASN A 120 -18.48 -10.99 11.16
CA ASN A 120 -19.80 -10.42 11.43
C ASN A 120 -20.46 -9.89 10.15
N TYR A 121 -19.68 -9.26 9.26
CA TYR A 121 -20.17 -8.83 7.96
C TYR A 121 -20.64 -10.03 7.13
N ASP A 122 -19.81 -11.05 7.01
CA ASP A 122 -20.11 -12.25 6.22
C ASP A 122 -21.36 -12.97 6.75
N LEU A 123 -21.49 -13.09 8.08
CA LEU A 123 -22.66 -13.68 8.72
C LEU A 123 -23.93 -12.89 8.41
N VAL A 124 -23.92 -11.57 8.63
CA VAL A 124 -25.10 -10.72 8.40
C VAL A 124 -25.47 -10.70 6.91
N ASN A 125 -24.47 -10.66 6.02
CA ASN A 125 -24.68 -10.69 4.58
C ASN A 125 -25.32 -12.02 4.14
N ALA A 126 -24.80 -13.15 4.62
CA ALA A 126 -25.37 -14.47 4.33
C ALA A 126 -26.82 -14.60 4.83
N LEU A 127 -27.08 -14.21 6.08
CA LEU A 127 -28.43 -14.23 6.66
C LEU A 127 -29.42 -13.38 5.86
N THR A 128 -28.99 -12.19 5.42
CA THR A 128 -29.83 -11.25 4.66
C THR A 128 -30.09 -11.72 3.23
N ASN A 129 -29.09 -12.33 2.59
CA ASN A 129 -29.23 -12.87 1.23
C ASN A 129 -30.18 -14.07 1.18
N GLU A 130 -30.21 -14.90 2.22
CA GLU A 130 -31.13 -16.02 2.31
C GLU A 130 -32.53 -15.60 2.80
N ASN A 131 -32.59 -14.70 3.80
CA ASN A 131 -33.84 -14.27 4.42
C ASN A 131 -33.77 -12.79 4.81
N ALA A 132 -34.03 -11.92 3.84
CA ALA A 132 -34.09 -10.48 4.08
C ALA A 132 -35.10 -10.14 5.20
N PRO A 133 -34.76 -9.25 6.15
CA PRO A 133 -35.69 -8.84 7.21
C PRO A 133 -36.98 -8.28 6.62
N THR A 134 -38.12 -8.77 7.10
CA THR A 134 -39.45 -8.26 6.69
C THR A 134 -39.88 -7.03 7.48
N ASN A 135 -39.21 -6.76 8.61
CA ASN A 135 -39.42 -5.57 9.41
C ASN A 135 -38.53 -4.44 8.85
N ASP A 136 -39.16 -3.33 8.47
CA ASP A 136 -38.47 -2.20 7.83
C ASP A 136 -37.33 -1.62 8.67
N ALA A 137 -37.52 -1.49 9.99
CA ALA A 137 -36.49 -0.95 10.88
C ALA A 137 -35.29 -1.90 10.99
N LEU A 138 -35.53 -3.21 11.04
CA LEU A 138 -34.45 -4.19 11.01
C LEU A 138 -33.75 -4.21 9.66
N ALA A 139 -34.50 -4.13 8.55
CA ALA A 139 -33.92 -4.07 7.21
C ALA A 139 -33.03 -2.84 7.04
N GLU A 140 -33.44 -1.68 7.57
CA GLU A 140 -32.66 -0.46 7.55
C GLU A 140 -31.34 -0.61 8.32
N VAL A 141 -31.40 -1.06 9.57
CA VAL A 141 -30.20 -1.22 10.42
C VAL A 141 -29.26 -2.29 9.84
N THR A 142 -29.80 -3.39 9.30
CA THR A 142 -29.02 -4.41 8.60
C THR A 142 -28.31 -3.83 7.38
N GLY A 143 -29.02 -3.05 6.55
CA GLY A 143 -28.44 -2.39 5.39
C GLY A 143 -27.33 -1.40 5.76
N GLN A 144 -27.54 -0.60 6.81
CA GLN A 144 -26.54 0.31 7.34
C GLN A 144 -25.29 -0.44 7.82
N PHE A 145 -25.47 -1.54 8.56
CA PHE A 145 -24.36 -2.37 9.03
C PHE A 145 -23.56 -2.97 7.87
N LEU A 146 -24.22 -3.52 6.86
CA LEU A 146 -23.55 -4.09 5.69
C LEU A 146 -22.78 -3.02 4.93
N GLN A 147 -23.39 -1.85 4.68
CA GLN A 147 -22.70 -0.75 4.02
C GLN A 147 -21.51 -0.24 4.84
N SER A 148 -21.65 -0.19 6.17
CA SER A 148 -20.62 0.40 7.01
C SER A 148 -19.42 -0.50 7.29
N ASN A 149 -19.59 -1.82 7.10
CA ASN A 149 -18.59 -2.85 7.40
C ASN A 149 -18.19 -3.66 6.16
N ASP A 150 -18.48 -3.18 4.95
CA ASP A 150 -18.11 -3.88 3.72
C ASP A 150 -16.58 -3.91 3.53
N PRO A 151 -15.91 -5.05 3.71
CA PRO A 151 -14.45 -5.15 3.56
C PRO A 151 -14.00 -4.89 2.12
N GLY A 152 -14.90 -5.08 1.14
CA GLY A 152 -14.63 -4.81 -0.27
C GLY A 152 -14.40 -3.33 -0.57
N LEU A 153 -14.97 -2.44 0.25
CA LEU A 153 -14.93 -0.99 -0.01
C LEU A 153 -13.52 -0.42 0.02
N PHE A 154 -12.65 -0.92 0.91
CA PHE A 154 -11.26 -0.45 0.99
C PHE A 154 -10.49 -0.81 -0.29
N VAL A 155 -10.64 -2.05 -0.75
CA VAL A 155 -10.00 -2.57 -1.97
C VAL A 155 -10.55 -1.84 -3.20
N GLU A 156 -11.87 -1.70 -3.29
CA GLU A 156 -12.52 -1.03 -4.41
C GLU A 156 -12.16 0.46 -4.48
N ALA A 157 -12.16 1.17 -3.35
CA ALA A 157 -11.80 2.58 -3.30
C ALA A 157 -10.32 2.79 -3.68
N THR A 158 -9.43 1.91 -3.19
CA THR A 158 -8.02 1.90 -3.59
C THR A 158 -7.88 1.72 -5.10
N TYR A 159 -8.56 0.70 -5.65
CA TYR A 159 -8.55 0.41 -7.07
C TYR A 159 -9.11 1.57 -7.90
N LYS A 160 -10.24 2.17 -7.51
CA LYS A 160 -10.86 3.26 -8.26
C LYS A 160 -10.05 4.55 -8.20
N SER A 161 -9.44 4.86 -7.06
CA SER A 161 -8.64 6.07 -6.87
C SER A 161 -7.45 6.11 -7.82
N GLN A 162 -6.79 4.97 -8.06
CA GLN A 162 -5.52 4.87 -8.81
C GLN A 162 -4.38 5.74 -8.25
N LYS A 163 -4.60 6.41 -7.11
CA LYS A 163 -3.66 7.32 -6.44
C LYS A 163 -3.51 7.03 -4.94
N ALA A 164 -4.13 5.95 -4.44
CA ALA A 164 -3.96 5.47 -3.09
C ALA A 164 -2.79 4.49 -3.05
N TYR A 165 -1.80 4.77 -2.20
CA TYR A 165 -0.59 3.98 -2.04
C TYR A 165 -0.54 3.41 -0.63
N HIS A 166 -0.30 2.10 -0.55
CA HIS A 166 -0.20 1.35 0.70
C HIS A 166 1.23 0.87 0.88
N ALA A 167 1.79 1.04 2.08
CA ALA A 167 3.04 0.40 2.42
C ALA A 167 2.77 -1.07 2.78
N LEU A 168 3.53 -1.97 2.17
CA LEU A 168 3.58 -3.36 2.60
C LEU A 168 4.84 -3.52 3.44
N VAL A 169 4.67 -3.89 4.70
CA VAL A 169 5.79 -4.20 5.58
C VAL A 169 5.94 -5.72 5.63
N PHE A 170 7.07 -6.20 5.13
CA PHE A 170 7.48 -7.61 5.25
C PHE A 170 8.49 -7.70 6.38
N GLU A 171 8.01 -7.75 7.63
CA GLU A 171 8.92 -7.94 8.77
C GLU A 171 9.35 -9.41 8.89
N GLU A 172 10.60 -9.63 9.29
CA GLU A 172 11.00 -10.94 9.82
C GLU A 172 10.23 -11.20 11.12
N GLU A 173 9.97 -12.47 11.44
CA GLU A 173 9.18 -12.83 12.61
C GLU A 173 9.77 -12.18 13.89
N ASP A 174 8.99 -11.32 14.55
CA ASP A 174 9.33 -10.79 15.86
C ASP A 174 8.23 -11.15 16.85
N THR A 175 8.37 -12.36 17.39
CA THR A 175 7.46 -12.91 18.40
C THR A 175 7.44 -12.11 19.70
N LEU A 176 8.43 -11.25 19.95
CA LEU A 176 8.46 -10.38 21.14
C LEU A 176 7.57 -9.15 20.97
N ASN A 177 7.34 -8.72 19.73
CA ASN A 177 6.51 -7.58 19.36
C ASN A 177 5.19 -8.01 18.69
N PHE A 178 4.80 -9.28 18.78
CA PHE A 178 3.59 -9.85 18.18
C PHE A 178 3.49 -9.70 16.66
N LEU A 179 4.63 -9.62 15.98
CA LEU A 179 4.69 -9.56 14.52
C LEU A 179 4.70 -10.98 13.97
N TYR A 180 3.52 -11.42 13.55
CA TYR A 180 3.34 -12.76 12.97
C TYR A 180 3.81 -12.79 11.52
N LYS A 181 4.41 -13.92 11.15
CA LYS A 181 4.82 -14.18 9.77
C LYS A 181 3.61 -14.11 8.84
N MET A 182 3.69 -13.31 7.78
CA MET A 182 2.71 -13.39 6.70
C MET A 182 2.90 -14.71 5.93
N ASP A 183 1.87 -15.56 5.95
CA ASP A 183 1.88 -16.87 5.29
C ASP A 183 1.66 -16.74 3.76
N ASN A 184 2.68 -16.22 3.07
CA ASN A 184 2.83 -16.14 1.60
C ASN A 184 1.83 -15.22 0.86
N GLU A 185 2.22 -14.84 -0.37
CA GLU A 185 1.43 -14.05 -1.35
C GLU A 185 0.14 -14.76 -1.81
#